data_AF-N6UWF3-F1
#
_entry.id   AF-N6UWF3-F1
#
_cell.length_a   1.000
_cell.length_b   1.000
_cell.length_c   1.000
_cell.angle_alpha   90.00
_cell.angle_beta   90.00
_cell.angle_gamma   90.00
#
_symmetry.space_group_name_H-M   'P 1'
#
loop_
_entity.id
_entity.type
_entity.pdbx_description
1 polymer ?
#
loop_
_entity_poly.entity_id
_entity_poly.type
_entity_poly.pdbx_seq_one_letter_code
_entity_poly.pdbx_strand_id
1 'polypeptide(L)'
;MDVAYKIYPEEFLNNEVVDNCLILNNRKLKKIRVMGRVDIVGEGECYLEGVLIKGNLEGVKEGDIIDVIGYPRNKFIEAEIIKRRDEKWLNLRKLEIELTRKYIEFAEPFIEDKEELKRKIIEIINKLESVKFDELKDMLPISEEELEEIINELIEIGEIFEPRPRVYKTL
;
A
#
# COMPACT_ATOMS: atom_id res chain seq x y z
N MET A 1 0.23 21.61 -0.46
CA MET A 1 1.33 21.22 -1.36
C MET A 1 1.68 19.80 -0.99
N ASP A 2 1.34 18.84 -1.86
CA ASP A 2 1.46 17.41 -1.51
C ASP A 2 2.95 17.01 -1.48
N VAL A 3 3.39 16.41 -0.37
CA VAL A 3 4.77 15.92 -0.19
C VAL A 3 4.94 14.66 -1.04
N ALA A 4 5.98 14.62 -1.87
CA ALA A 4 6.32 13.42 -2.63
C ALA A 4 7.23 12.51 -1.79
N TYR A 5 6.65 11.46 -1.22
CA TYR A 5 7.36 10.51 -0.36
C TYR A 5 8.29 9.62 -1.18
N LYS A 6 9.56 9.54 -0.79
CA LYS A 6 10.55 8.68 -1.46
C LYS A 6 10.33 7.24 -1.00
N ILE A 7 10.11 6.36 -1.95
CA ILE A 7 9.87 4.93 -1.72
C ILE A 7 10.68 4.10 -2.72
N TYR A 8 10.88 2.83 -2.43
CA TYR A 8 11.42 1.86 -3.37
C TYR A 8 10.35 1.38 -4.37
N PRO A 9 10.72 0.98 -5.59
CA PRO A 9 9.78 0.38 -6.56
C PRO A 9 9.05 -0.83 -5.98
N GLU A 10 9.75 -1.71 -5.27
CA GLU A 10 9.19 -2.89 -4.61
C GLU A 10 8.11 -2.56 -3.58
N GLU A 11 8.20 -1.40 -2.90
CA GLU A 11 7.18 -0.99 -1.95
C GLU A 11 5.88 -0.63 -2.65
N PHE A 12 5.95 -0.07 -3.86
CA PHE A 12 4.75 0.15 -4.65
C PHE A 12 4.13 -1.18 -5.12
N LEU A 13 4.96 -2.16 -5.50
CA LEU A 13 4.49 -3.47 -5.99
C LEU A 13 3.86 -4.33 -4.88
N ASN A 14 4.40 -4.24 -3.66
CA ASN A 14 4.02 -5.10 -2.54
C ASN A 14 2.92 -4.51 -1.64
N ASN A 15 2.47 -3.28 -1.91
CA ASN A 15 1.45 -2.61 -1.12
C ASN A 15 0.25 -2.23 -1.99
N GLU A 16 -0.88 -2.00 -1.32
CA GLU A 16 -2.13 -1.64 -1.97
C GLU A 16 -2.25 -0.14 -2.22
N VAL A 17 -3.02 0.20 -3.26
CA VAL A 17 -3.43 1.58 -3.55
C VAL A 17 -4.93 1.67 -3.29
N VAL A 18 -5.31 2.43 -2.26
CA VAL A 18 -6.69 2.68 -1.85
C VAL A 18 -6.97 4.17 -2.00
N ASP A 19 -8.09 4.53 -2.62
CA ASP A 19 -8.49 5.93 -2.86
C ASP A 19 -7.38 6.81 -3.47
N ASN A 20 -6.66 6.27 -4.47
CA ASN A 20 -5.53 6.93 -5.12
C ASN A 20 -4.37 7.30 -4.18
N CYS A 21 -4.25 6.61 -3.05
CA CYS A 21 -3.14 6.72 -2.11
C CYS A 21 -2.46 5.35 -1.99
N LEU A 22 -1.13 5.32 -2.03
CA LEU A 22 -0.39 4.11 -1.68
C LEU A 22 -0.44 3.95 -0.17
N ILE A 23 -0.88 2.79 0.31
CA ILE A 23 -0.90 2.49 1.73
C ILE A 23 0.46 1.91 2.10
N LEU A 24 1.22 2.59 2.94
CA LEU A 24 2.54 2.13 3.38
C LEU A 24 2.69 2.40 4.87
N ASN A 25 2.97 1.35 5.66
CA ASN A 25 3.04 1.40 7.12
C ASN A 25 1.77 2.03 7.76
N ASN A 26 0.58 1.63 7.29
CA ASN A 26 -0.72 2.18 7.69
C ASN A 26 -0.84 3.71 7.50
N ARG A 27 -0.17 4.25 6.48
CA ARG A 27 -0.22 5.66 6.10
C ARG A 27 -0.62 5.83 4.65
N LYS A 28 -1.45 6.83 4.37
CA LYS A 28 -1.89 7.20 3.03
C LYS A 28 -0.85 8.10 2.37
N LEU A 29 -0.15 7.57 1.36
CA LEU A 29 0.79 8.33 0.55
C LEU A 29 0.14 8.78 -0.75
N LYS A 30 -0.35 10.02 -0.77
CA LYS A 30 -1.03 10.61 -1.93
C LYS A 30 -0.09 10.89 -3.11
N LYS A 31 1.18 11.20 -2.84
CA LYS A 31 2.18 11.53 -3.86
C LYS A 31 3.49 10.83 -3.51
N ILE A 32 4.08 10.16 -4.49
CA ILE A 32 5.25 9.31 -4.30
C ILE A 32 6.36 9.71 -5.27
N ARG A 33 7.58 9.37 -4.90
CA ARG A 33 8.79 9.56 -5.71
C ARG A 33 9.59 8.27 -5.77
N VAL A 34 9.63 7.67 -6.93
CA VAL A 34 10.28 6.38 -7.20
C VAL A 34 11.45 6.61 -8.14
N MET A 35 12.54 5.89 -7.95
CA MET A 35 13.66 5.88 -8.88
C MET A 35 14.08 4.45 -9.14
N GLY A 36 14.41 4.15 -10.39
CA GLY A 36 14.85 2.82 -10.79
C GLY A 36 15.27 2.81 -12.26
N ARG A 37 15.70 1.63 -12.70
CA ARG A 37 16.04 1.39 -14.10
C ARG A 37 14.79 1.07 -14.91
N VAL A 38 14.73 1.60 -16.14
CA VAL A 38 13.65 1.33 -17.08
C VAL A 38 13.87 -0.04 -17.73
N ASP A 39 12.90 -0.93 -17.58
CA ASP A 39 12.92 -2.27 -18.16
C ASP A 39 12.47 -2.25 -19.61
N ILE A 40 11.30 -1.64 -19.87
CA ILE A 40 10.61 -1.63 -21.18
C ILE A 40 9.95 -0.27 -21.39
N VAL A 41 9.99 0.26 -22.61
CA VAL A 41 9.30 1.50 -23.00
C VAL A 41 8.24 1.22 -24.06
N GLY A 42 7.00 1.64 -23.80
CA GLY A 42 5.89 1.63 -24.73
C GLY A 42 5.44 3.04 -25.13
N GLU A 43 4.27 3.14 -25.79
CA GLU A 43 3.69 4.41 -26.17
C GLU A 43 2.94 5.04 -24.98
N GLY A 44 3.54 6.06 -24.36
CA GLY A 44 2.95 6.78 -23.21
C GLY A 44 3.05 6.05 -21.85
N GLU A 45 3.69 4.87 -21.83
CA GLU A 45 3.97 4.12 -20.61
C GLU A 45 5.32 3.41 -20.64
N CYS A 46 5.91 3.17 -19.47
CA CYS A 46 7.12 2.36 -19.32
C CYS A 46 7.06 1.53 -18.04
N TYR A 47 7.89 0.49 -17.98
CA TYR A 47 8.11 -0.31 -16.77
C TYR A 47 9.42 0.12 -16.12
N LEU A 48 9.37 0.43 -14.84
CA LEU A 48 10.51 0.77 -14.00
C LEU A 48 10.63 -0.27 -12.90
N GLU A 49 11.58 -1.19 -13.04
CA GLU A 49 11.78 -2.32 -12.12
C GLU A 49 10.45 -3.03 -11.80
N GLY A 50 9.67 -3.33 -12.85
CA GLY A 50 8.33 -3.92 -12.78
C GLY A 50 7.17 -2.96 -12.49
N VAL A 51 7.42 -1.73 -12.04
CA VAL A 51 6.37 -0.73 -11.78
C VAL A 51 5.93 -0.08 -13.09
N LEU A 52 4.63 -0.14 -13.40
CA LEU A 52 4.06 0.56 -14.55
C LEU A 52 3.97 2.07 -14.28
N ILE A 53 4.62 2.86 -15.13
CA ILE A 53 4.59 4.33 -15.11
C ILE A 53 3.87 4.83 -16.36
N LYS A 54 2.89 5.73 -16.20
CA LYS A 54 2.21 6.41 -17.31
C LYS A 54 2.48 7.91 -17.26
N GLY A 55 2.83 8.53 -18.39
CA GLY A 55 3.10 9.96 -18.45
C GLY A 55 3.90 10.38 -19.68
N ASN A 56 4.47 11.59 -19.64
CA ASN A 56 5.33 12.08 -20.73
C ASN A 56 6.72 11.44 -20.67
N LEU A 57 6.98 10.49 -21.58
CA LEU A 57 8.22 9.70 -21.67
C LEU A 57 9.19 10.20 -22.74
N GLU A 58 9.07 11.46 -23.17
CA GLU A 58 9.93 12.04 -24.20
C GLU A 58 11.42 11.85 -23.86
N GLY A 59 12.12 11.10 -24.70
CA GLY A 59 13.55 10.84 -24.58
C GLY A 59 13.96 9.79 -23.54
N VAL A 60 13.01 9.10 -22.90
CA VAL A 60 13.27 7.93 -22.04
C VAL A 60 13.52 6.68 -22.90
N LYS A 61 14.53 5.88 -22.53
CA LYS A 61 14.88 4.63 -23.21
C LYS A 61 15.02 3.48 -22.22
N GLU A 62 14.94 2.26 -22.73
CA GLU A 62 15.28 1.06 -21.96
C GLU A 62 16.71 1.15 -21.43
N GLY A 63 16.89 0.73 -20.17
CA GLY A 63 18.16 0.82 -19.45
C GLY A 63 18.46 2.18 -18.82
N ASP A 64 17.72 3.25 -19.16
CA ASP A 64 17.85 4.55 -18.49
C ASP A 64 17.48 4.42 -17.01
N ILE A 65 18.10 5.25 -16.17
CA ILE A 65 17.65 5.44 -14.79
C ILE A 65 16.79 6.68 -14.78
N ILE A 66 15.56 6.56 -14.28
CA ILE A 66 14.63 7.68 -14.18
C ILE A 66 14.17 7.86 -12.73
N ASP A 67 13.94 9.12 -12.38
CA ASP A 67 13.37 9.58 -11.12
C ASP A 67 11.99 10.15 -11.42
N VAL A 68 10.97 9.46 -10.93
CA VAL A 68 9.56 9.70 -11.20
C VAL A 68 8.91 10.29 -9.96
N ILE A 69 8.26 11.44 -10.10
CA ILE A 69 7.33 11.98 -9.10
C ILE A 69 5.93 11.85 -9.69
N GLY A 70 5.02 11.22 -8.96
CA GLY A 70 3.68 10.95 -9.47
C GLY A 70 2.69 10.56 -8.40
N TYR A 71 1.48 10.26 -8.86
CA TYR A 71 0.36 9.86 -8.03
C TYR A 71 0.11 8.36 -8.22
N PRO A 72 0.00 7.60 -7.13
CA PRO A 72 -0.34 6.18 -7.23
C PRO A 72 -1.78 6.03 -7.75
N ARG A 73 -1.97 5.08 -8.63
CA ARG A 73 -3.25 4.60 -9.16
C ARG A 73 -3.27 3.08 -9.01
N ASN A 74 -4.46 2.50 -9.12
CA ASN A 74 -4.57 1.05 -9.10
C ASN A 74 -3.69 0.44 -10.21
N LYS A 75 -2.62 -0.28 -9.82
CA LYS A 75 -1.60 -0.94 -10.66
C LYS A 75 -0.57 -0.05 -11.39
N PHE A 76 -0.59 1.28 -11.26
CA PHE A 76 0.38 2.13 -11.95
C PHE A 76 0.62 3.46 -11.24
N ILE A 77 1.68 4.16 -11.64
CA ILE A 77 1.96 5.53 -11.20
C ILE A 77 1.69 6.49 -12.35
N GLU A 78 0.80 7.45 -12.12
CA GLU A 78 0.60 8.57 -13.04
C GLU A 78 1.67 9.64 -12.78
N ALA A 79 2.64 9.72 -13.68
CA ALA A 79 3.81 10.57 -13.53
C ALA A 79 3.49 12.04 -13.83
N GLU A 80 3.82 12.91 -12.87
CA GLU A 80 3.80 14.36 -13.03
C GLU A 80 5.17 14.86 -13.54
N ILE A 81 6.26 14.26 -13.05
CA ILE A 81 7.62 14.63 -13.41
C ILE A 81 8.43 13.35 -13.64
N ILE A 82 9.13 13.31 -14.77
CA ILE A 82 10.11 12.25 -15.08
C ILE A 82 11.46 12.92 -15.37
N LYS A 83 12.51 12.49 -14.68
CA LYS A 83 13.88 12.99 -14.88
C LYS A 83 14.86 11.84 -15.03
N ARG A 84 15.63 11.84 -16.13
CA ARG A 84 16.77 10.93 -16.31
C ARG A 84 17.89 11.24 -15.33
N ARG A 85 18.55 10.20 -14.85
CA ARG A 85 19.65 10.22 -13.87
C ARG A 85 20.76 9.27 -14.29
N ASP A 86 21.91 9.41 -13.64
CA ASP A 86 23.03 8.47 -13.74
C ASP A 86 23.04 7.48 -12.56
N GLU A 87 23.92 6.49 -12.60
CA GLU A 87 24.00 5.41 -11.60
C GLU A 87 24.30 5.90 -10.17
N LYS A 88 24.99 7.04 -10.00
CA LYS A 88 25.33 7.55 -8.67
C LYS A 88 24.08 7.92 -7.88
N TRP A 89 23.01 8.27 -8.58
CA TRP A 89 21.72 8.60 -7.97
C TRP A 89 21.03 7.43 -7.31
N LEU A 90 21.28 6.18 -7.75
CA LEU A 90 20.67 5.00 -7.12
C LEU A 90 21.18 4.82 -5.68
N ASN A 91 22.49 4.95 -5.47
CA ASN A 91 23.08 4.88 -4.14
C ASN A 91 22.63 6.05 -3.26
N LEU A 92 22.57 7.25 -3.82
CA LEU A 92 22.04 8.41 -3.12
C LEU A 92 20.57 8.19 -2.73
N ARG A 93 19.74 7.63 -3.61
CA ARG A 93 18.33 7.40 -3.35
C ARG A 93 18.10 6.45 -2.17
N LYS A 94 18.90 5.40 -2.03
CA LYS A 94 18.85 4.49 -0.87
C LYS A 94 19.02 5.26 0.45
N LEU A 95 20.09 6.06 0.53
CA LEU A 95 20.37 6.90 1.71
C LEU A 95 19.27 7.95 1.94
N GLU A 96 18.75 8.54 0.87
CA GLU A 96 17.65 9.50 0.97
C GLU A 96 16.39 8.86 1.56
N ILE A 97 16.03 7.64 1.14
CA ILE A 97 14.85 6.92 1.66
C ILE A 97 15.05 6.61 3.15
N GLU A 98 16.20 6.08 3.54
CA GLU A 98 16.52 5.79 4.95
C GLU A 98 16.39 7.04 5.83
N LEU A 99 16.99 8.16 5.42
CA LEU A 99 16.95 9.42 6.17
C LEU A 99 15.55 10.03 6.25
N THR A 100 14.74 9.83 5.21
CA THR A 100 13.40 10.42 5.09
C THR A 100 12.29 9.48 5.55
N ARG A 101 12.61 8.24 5.92
CA ARG A 101 11.63 7.21 6.31
C ARG A 101 10.69 7.65 7.42
N LYS A 102 11.25 8.28 8.45
CA LYS A 102 10.53 8.87 9.58
C LYS A 102 9.42 9.85 9.15
N TYR A 103 9.53 10.47 7.98
CA TYR A 103 8.52 11.44 7.55
C TYR A 103 7.20 10.78 7.13
N ILE A 104 7.20 9.46 6.83
CA ILE A 104 5.98 8.69 6.56
C ILE A 104 5.04 8.72 7.76
N GLU A 105 5.55 8.75 8.99
CA GLU A 105 4.73 8.80 10.21
C GLU A 105 3.86 10.06 10.30
N PHE A 106 4.24 11.15 9.61
CA PHE A 106 3.45 12.38 9.55
C PHE A 106 2.41 12.38 8.41
N ALA A 107 2.39 11.36 7.56
CA ALA A 107 1.33 11.21 6.57
C ALA A 107 0.00 10.87 7.25
N GLU A 108 -1.09 11.11 6.54
CA GLU A 108 -2.44 10.81 7.03
C GLU A 108 -2.53 9.31 7.37
N PRO A 109 -3.03 8.93 8.56
CA PRO A 109 -3.24 7.53 8.88
C PRO A 109 -4.23 6.92 7.90
N PHE A 110 -3.89 5.72 7.42
CA PHE A 110 -4.89 4.86 6.80
C PHE A 110 -5.68 4.21 7.93
N ILE A 111 -6.88 4.73 8.16
CA ILE A 111 -7.86 4.10 9.01
C ILE A 111 -8.73 3.31 8.04
N GLU A 112 -8.59 1.99 8.06
CA GLU A 112 -9.47 1.10 7.33
C GLU A 112 -10.89 1.31 7.90
N ASP A 113 -11.87 1.61 7.05
CA ASP A 113 -13.24 1.89 7.51
C ASP A 113 -13.69 0.74 8.42
N LYS A 114 -14.11 1.06 9.66
CA LYS A 114 -14.51 0.06 10.65
C LYS A 114 -15.59 -0.87 10.07
N GLU A 115 -16.47 -0.35 9.21
CA GLU A 115 -17.49 -1.13 8.50
C GLU A 115 -16.93 -2.03 7.39
N GLU A 116 -15.78 -1.69 6.81
CA GLU A 116 -15.08 -2.53 5.85
C GLU A 116 -14.26 -3.63 6.55
N LEU A 117 -13.62 -3.31 7.69
CA LEU A 117 -13.00 -4.29 8.58
C LEU A 117 -14.00 -5.33 9.08
N LYS A 118 -15.18 -4.89 9.54
CA LYS A 118 -16.31 -5.76 9.90
C LYS A 118 -16.67 -6.72 8.76
N ARG A 119 -16.84 -6.18 7.55
CA ARG A 119 -17.14 -6.99 6.35
C ARG A 119 -16.04 -8.00 6.04
N LYS A 120 -14.75 -7.62 6.13
CA LYS A 120 -13.61 -8.52 5.92
C LYS A 120 -13.61 -9.66 6.96
N ILE A 121 -13.83 -9.35 8.23
CA ILE A 121 -13.91 -10.36 9.31
C ILE A 121 -15.04 -11.37 9.02
N ILE A 122 -16.24 -10.88 8.69
CA ILE A 122 -17.38 -11.72 8.33
C ILE A 122 -17.06 -12.60 7.11
N GLU A 123 -16.43 -12.04 6.07
CA GLU A 123 -16.02 -12.81 4.88
C GLU A 123 -15.01 -13.92 5.21
N ILE A 124 -14.01 -13.63 6.05
CA ILE A 124 -13.00 -14.60 6.45
C ILE A 124 -13.65 -15.74 7.24
N ILE A 125 -14.53 -15.41 8.19
CA ILE A 125 -15.26 -16.40 9.00
C ILE A 125 -16.18 -17.25 8.12
N ASN A 126 -16.92 -16.65 7.19
CA ASN A 126 -17.77 -17.38 6.24
C ASN A 126 -16.96 -18.34 5.36
N LYS A 127 -15.82 -17.90 4.83
CA LYS A 127 -14.95 -18.72 3.96
C LYS A 127 -14.36 -19.93 4.67
N LEU A 128 -14.04 -19.79 5.96
CA LEU A 128 -13.39 -20.81 6.76
C LEU A 128 -14.37 -21.61 7.64
N GLU A 129 -15.66 -21.28 7.62
CA GLU A 129 -16.75 -21.76 8.48
C GLU A 129 -16.56 -21.56 9.99
N SER A 130 -15.33 -21.32 10.46
CA SER A 130 -14.94 -21.11 11.85
C SER A 130 -13.50 -20.58 11.89
N VAL A 131 -13.22 -19.56 12.68
CA VAL A 131 -11.88 -18.95 12.76
C VAL A 131 -11.52 -18.59 14.19
N LYS A 132 -10.26 -18.77 14.57
CA LYS A 132 -9.73 -18.34 15.88
C LYS A 132 -9.35 -16.87 15.88
N PHE A 133 -9.41 -16.25 17.05
CA PHE A 133 -8.94 -14.87 17.24
C PHE A 133 -7.51 -14.66 16.72
N ASP A 134 -6.58 -15.55 17.09
CA ASP A 134 -5.18 -15.46 16.68
C ASP A 134 -5.02 -15.55 15.15
N GLU A 135 -5.87 -16.35 14.48
CA GLU A 135 -5.85 -16.47 13.01
C GLU A 135 -6.37 -15.19 12.34
N LEU A 136 -7.40 -14.54 12.89
CA LEU A 136 -7.86 -13.23 12.40
C LEU A 136 -6.78 -12.16 12.57
N LYS A 137 -6.09 -12.15 13.72
CA LYS A 137 -5.00 -11.23 14.02
C LYS A 137 -3.82 -11.37 13.05
N ASP A 138 -3.48 -12.59 12.66
CA ASP A 138 -2.41 -12.84 11.69
C ASP A 138 -2.80 -12.45 10.25
N MET A 139 -4.10 -12.44 9.94
CA MET A 139 -4.63 -12.13 8.60
C MET A 139 -4.98 -10.65 8.40
N LEU A 140 -5.16 -9.88 9.48
CA LEU A 140 -5.61 -8.49 9.43
C LEU A 140 -4.53 -7.56 10.01
N PRO A 141 -4.20 -6.44 9.34
CA PRO A 141 -3.17 -5.51 9.80
C PRO A 141 -3.67 -4.54 10.87
N ILE A 142 -4.41 -5.05 11.87
CA ILE A 142 -5.01 -4.26 12.97
C ILE A 142 -4.46 -4.68 14.33
N SER A 143 -4.60 -3.80 15.32
CA SER A 143 -4.17 -4.11 16.69
C SER A 143 -5.10 -5.13 17.36
N GLU A 144 -4.61 -5.83 18.40
CA GLU A 144 -5.43 -6.78 19.18
C GLU A 144 -6.62 -6.07 19.86
N GLU A 145 -6.39 -4.87 20.41
CA GLU A 145 -7.43 -4.06 21.04
C GLU A 145 -8.54 -3.69 20.04
N GLU A 146 -8.15 -3.27 18.83
CA GLU A 146 -9.08 -2.90 17.76
C GLU A 146 -9.84 -4.11 17.21
N LEU A 147 -9.18 -5.26 17.07
CA LEU A 147 -9.83 -6.50 16.67
C LEU A 147 -10.86 -6.95 17.72
N GLU A 148 -10.52 -6.89 19.01
CA GLU A 148 -11.47 -7.19 20.10
C GLU A 148 -12.67 -6.25 20.07
N GLU A 149 -12.46 -4.96 19.88
CA GLU A 149 -13.54 -3.96 19.78
C GLU A 149 -14.51 -4.31 18.63
N ILE A 150 -13.97 -4.61 17.45
CA ILE A 150 -14.78 -4.93 16.26
C ILE A 150 -15.53 -6.25 16.42
N ILE A 151 -14.89 -7.28 16.97
CA ILE A 151 -15.54 -8.57 17.21
C ILE A 151 -16.69 -8.43 18.20
N ASN A 152 -16.49 -7.68 19.29
CA ASN A 152 -17.56 -7.43 20.26
C ASN A 152 -18.76 -6.73 19.61
N GLU A 153 -18.51 -5.71 18.79
CA GLU A 153 -19.58 -5.05 18.02
C GLU A 153 -20.32 -6.04 17.10
N LEU A 154 -19.60 -6.90 16.37
CA LEU A 154 -20.19 -7.91 15.48
C LEU A 154 -21.05 -8.95 16.22
N ILE A 155 -20.65 -9.32 17.44
CA ILE A 155 -21.44 -10.21 18.32
C ILE A 155 -22.68 -9.48 18.82
N GLU A 156 -22.56 -8.22 19.25
CA GLU A 156 -23.67 -7.42 19.76
C GLU A 156 -24.77 -7.19 18.71
N ILE A 157 -24.38 -6.96 17.44
CA ILE A 157 -25.34 -6.80 16.34
C ILE A 157 -25.86 -8.13 15.77
N GLY A 158 -25.30 -9.26 16.19
CA GLY A 158 -25.74 -10.59 15.77
C GLY A 158 -25.31 -10.98 14.34
N GLU A 159 -24.14 -10.55 13.88
CA GLU A 159 -23.54 -11.00 12.62
C GLU A 159 -22.66 -12.26 12.83
N ILE A 160 -22.03 -12.36 14.01
CA ILE A 160 -21.19 -13.51 14.40
C ILE A 160 -21.53 -13.97 15.82
N PHE A 161 -21.07 -15.17 16.16
CA PHE A 161 -21.17 -15.74 17.51
C PHE A 161 -19.92 -16.52 17.88
N GLU A 162 -19.74 -16.73 19.19
CA GLU A 162 -18.58 -17.41 19.77
C GLU A 162 -18.97 -18.81 20.31
N PRO A 163 -18.91 -19.89 19.50
CA PRO A 163 -19.22 -21.25 19.97
C PRO A 163 -18.26 -21.79 21.04
N ARG A 164 -17.02 -21.30 21.05
CA ARG A 164 -15.96 -21.66 22.01
C ARG A 164 -15.10 -20.42 22.26
N PRO A 165 -14.45 -20.31 23.45
CA PRO A 165 -13.58 -19.20 23.76
C PRO A 165 -12.58 -18.89 22.63
N ARG A 166 -12.59 -17.64 22.16
CA ARG A 166 -11.78 -17.08 21.06
C ARG A 166 -11.92 -17.81 19.72
N VAL A 167 -13.08 -18.43 19.46
CA VAL A 167 -13.44 -19.05 18.17
C VAL A 167 -14.75 -18.46 17.70
N TYR A 168 -14.78 -17.95 16.48
CA TYR A 168 -15.93 -17.23 15.91
C TYR A 168 -16.52 -17.94 14.71
N LYS A 169 -17.85 -17.84 14.57
CA LYS A 169 -18.66 -18.31 13.44
C LYS A 169 -19.68 -17.24 13.07
N THR A 170 -20.06 -17.19 11.80
CA THR A 170 -21.19 -16.37 11.32
C THR A 170 -22.50 -17.06 11.68
N LEU A 171 -23.53 -16.26 12.00
CA LEU A 171 -24.86 -16.75 12.39
C LEU A 171 -25.64 -17.39 11.24
#